data_AF-A0A1V1PMN3-F1
#
_entry.id   AF-A0A1V1PMN3-F1
#
_cell.length_a   1.000
_cell.length_b   1.000
_cell.length_c   1.000
_cell.angle_alpha   90.00
_cell.angle_beta   90.00
_cell.angle_gamma   90.00
#
_symmetry.space_group_name_H-M   'P 1'
#
loop_
_entity.id
_entity.type
_entity.pdbx_description
1 polymer ?
#
loop_
_entity_poly.entity_id
_entity_poly.type
_entity_poly.pdbx_seq_one_letter_code
_entity_poly.pdbx_strand_id
1 'polypeptide(L)' 'MSPSNGLVFPARVELSQFSLNVGERDVPISAGMSVTAEIKTGRRRIIEYLLSPLQRRVEEAGRER' A
#
# COMPACT_ATOMS: atom_id res chain seq x y z
N MET A 1 9.30 18.23 -30.24
CA MET A 1 9.07 18.35 -28.79
C MET A 1 7.94 17.41 -28.43
N SER A 2 8.26 16.24 -27.87
CA SER A 2 7.24 15.32 -27.34
C SER A 2 7.18 15.50 -25.83
N PRO A 3 6.00 15.61 -25.21
CA PRO A 3 5.90 15.77 -23.77
C PRO A 3 6.34 14.46 -23.10
N SER A 4 7.28 14.56 -22.16
CA SER A 4 7.61 13.49 -21.23
C SER A 4 6.44 13.33 -20.25
N ASN A 5 5.41 12.59 -20.64
CA ASN A 5 4.37 12.17 -19.72
C ASN A 5 5.04 11.32 -18.63
N GLY A 6 4.92 11.74 -17.37
CA GLY A 6 5.46 11.02 -16.22
C GLY A 6 4.90 9.59 -16.09
N LEU A 7 5.38 8.85 -15.08
CA LEU A 7 4.91 7.49 -14.83
C LEU A 7 3.42 7.50 -14.44
N VAL A 8 2.57 6.80 -15.20
CA VAL A 8 1.13 6.62 -14.93
C VAL A 8 0.86 5.15 -14.67
N PHE A 9 0.17 4.85 -13.57
CA PHE A 9 -0.16 3.47 -13.17
C PHE A 9 -1.68 3.33 -13.00
N PRO A 10 -2.43 3.02 -14.07
CA PRO A 10 -3.88 2.83 -13.97
C PRO A 10 -4.20 1.60 -13.11
N ALA A 11 -5.16 1.73 -12.20
CA ALA A 11 -5.66 0.65 -11.36
C ALA A 11 -7.16 0.44 -11.59
N ARG A 12 -7.59 -0.83 -11.61
CA ARG A 12 -8.99 -1.23 -11.64
C ARG A 12 -9.28 -2.01 -10.37
N VAL A 13 -10.40 -1.69 -9.72
CA VAL A 13 -10.87 -2.37 -8.51
C VAL A 13 -12.21 -3.00 -8.81
N GLU A 14 -12.38 -4.25 -8.39
CA GLU A 14 -13.64 -4.99 -8.44
C GLU A 14 -13.93 -5.60 -7.07
N LEU A 15 -15.21 -5.82 -6.78
CA LEU A 15 -15.60 -6.54 -5.57
C LEU A 15 -15.39 -8.04 -5.82
N SER A 16 -14.67 -8.71 -4.93
CA SER A 16 -14.50 -10.16 -4.99
C SER A 16 -15.79 -10.92 -4.65
N GLN A 17 -16.70 -10.28 -3.91
CA GLN A 17 -17.97 -10.83 -3.49
C GLN A 17 -19.04 -9.73 -3.41
N PHE A 18 -20.28 -10.09 -3.71
CA PHE A 18 -21.43 -9.18 -3.68
C PHE A 18 -22.29 -9.34 -2.41
N SER A 19 -21.76 -10.03 -1.39
CA SER A 19 -22.36 -10.17 -0.08
C SER A 19 -21.36 -9.83 1.02
N LEU A 20 -21.89 -9.39 2.16
CA LEU A 20 -21.16 -9.08 3.38
C LEU A 20 -21.64 -10.01 4.48
N ASN A 21 -20.72 -10.62 5.22
CA ASN A 21 -21.06 -11.38 6.41
C ASN A 21 -21.27 -10.41 7.58
N VAL A 22 -22.50 -10.36 8.09
CA VAL A 22 -22.93 -9.49 9.20
C VAL A 22 -23.51 -10.36 10.30
N GLY A 23 -22.68 -10.68 11.29
CA GLY A 23 -23.03 -11.65 12.33
C GLY A 23 -23.11 -13.06 11.76
N GLU A 24 -24.26 -13.72 11.87
CA GLU A 24 -24.51 -15.05 11.29
C GLU A 24 -25.25 -15.01 9.94
N ARG A 25 -25.33 -13.83 9.31
CA ARG A 25 -26.09 -13.64 8.06
C ARG A 25 -25.22 -13.10 6.95
N ASP A 26 -25.34 -13.70 5.77
CA ASP A 26 -24.83 -13.11 4.54
C ASP A 26 -25.86 -12.17 3.94
N VAL A 27 -25.50 -10.89 3.85
CA VAL A 27 -26.36 -9.81 3.37
C VAL A 27 -25.85 -9.34 2.01
N PRO A 28 -26.69 -9.23 0.97
CA PRO A 28 -26.26 -8.69 -0.32
C PRO A 28 -25.85 -7.23 -0.19
N ILE A 29 -24.80 -6.83 -0.91
CA ILE A 29 -24.44 -5.42 -1.07
C ILE A 29 -25.57 -4.74 -1.87
N SER A 30 -26.16 -3.71 -1.28
CA SER A 30 -27.32 -3.01 -1.85
C SER A 30 -27.05 -1.53 -2.09
N ALA A 31 -27.92 -0.89 -2.87
CA ALA A 31 -27.89 0.56 -3.05
C ALA A 31 -27.94 1.29 -1.68
N GLY A 32 -27.21 2.40 -1.58
CA GLY A 32 -27.09 3.18 -0.34
C GLY A 32 -25.86 2.84 0.52
N MET A 33 -25.14 1.75 0.22
CA MET A 33 -23.87 1.42 0.87
C MET A 33 -22.70 2.22 0.26
N SER A 34 -21.65 2.46 1.04
CA SER A 34 -20.40 3.08 0.58
C SER A 34 -19.27 2.06 0.55
N VAL A 35 -18.49 2.07 -0.53
CA VAL A 35 -17.30 1.21 -0.70
C VAL A 35 -16.07 2.10 -0.78
N THR A 36 -15.01 1.73 -0.07
CA THR A 36 -13.72 2.44 -0.08
C THR A 36 -12.61 1.47 -0.46
N ALA A 37 -11.77 1.88 -1.41
CA ALA A 37 -10.57 1.14 -1.80
C ALA A 37 -9.33 1.98 -1.48
N GLU A 38 -8.31 1.36 -0.88
CA GLU A 38 -7.05 2.01 -0.53
C GLU A 38 -5.89 1.31 -1.26
N ILE A 39 -5.09 2.06 -2.02
CA ILE A 39 -3.90 1.54 -2.71
C ILE A 39 -2.67 1.86 -1.87
N LYS A 40 -2.11 0.84 -1.20
CA LYS A 40 -0.86 0.97 -0.43
C LYS A 40 0.32 0.60 -1.31
N THR A 41 1.06 1.60 -1.79
CA THR A 41 2.22 1.43 -2.69
C THR A 41 3.53 1.09 -1.97
N GLY A 42 3.55 1.19 -0.64
CA GLY A 42 4.74 0.93 0.17
C GLY A 42 4.43 0.10 1.40
N ARG A 43 5.41 -0.66 1.85
CA ARG A 43 5.41 -1.36 3.13
C ARG A 43 6.72 -1.03 3.82
N ARG A 44 6.65 -0.36 4.98
CA ARG A 44 7.84 -0.06 5.79
C ARG A 44 7.76 -0.84 7.08
N ARG A 45 8.70 -1.75 7.31
CA ARG A 45 8.73 -2.51 8.57
C ARG A 45 9.26 -1.59 9.68
N ILE A 46 8.65 -1.64 10.86
CA ILE A 46 9.09 -0.86 12.03
C ILE A 46 10.58 -1.12 12.34
N ILE A 47 11.03 -2.36 12.18
CA ILE A 47 12.43 -2.76 12.40
C ILE A 47 13.42 -1.98 11.52
N GLU A 48 13.03 -1.56 10.32
CA GLU A 48 13.88 -0.73 9.44
C GLU A 48 14.14 0.65 10.06
N TYR A 49 13.18 1.19 10.82
CA TYR A 49 13.38 2.45 11.54
C TYR A 49 14.36 2.27 12.70
N LEU A 50 14.19 1.19 13.47
CA LEU A 50 15.02 0.87 14.62
C LEU A 50 16.48 0.59 14.23
N LEU A 51 16.69 -0.11 13.10
CA LEU A 51 18.02 -0.47 12.63
C LEU A 51 18.66 0.60 11.73
N SER A 52 17.92 1.65 11.35
CA SER A 52 18.45 2.73 10.51
C SER A 52 19.73 3.40 11.07
N PRO A 53 19.92 3.58 12.40
CA PRO A 53 21.16 4.15 12.93
C PRO A 53 22.35 3.19 12.80
N LEU A 54 22.11 1.87 12.92
CA LEU A 54 23.17 0.86 12.77
C LEU A 54 23.62 0.77 11.31
N GLN A 55 22.68 0.82 10.36
CA GLN A 55 23.00 0.88 8.94
C GLN A 55 23.89 2.08 8.60
N ARG A 56 23.57 3.28 9.11
CA ARG A 56 24.40 4.48 8.89
C ARG A 56 25.82 4.32 9.41
N ARG A 57 25.99 3.80 10.63
CA ARG A 57 27.32 3.58 11.20
C ARG A 57 28.16 2.58 10.41
N VAL A 58 27.54 1.53 9.88
CA VAL A 58 28.22 0.55 9.03
C VAL A 58 28.65 1.18 7.70
N GLU A 59 27.78 1.99 7.07
CA GLU A 59 28.12 2.74 5.86
C GLU A 59 29.24 3.77 6.09
N GLU A 60 29.22 4.50 7.21
CA GLU A 60 30.24 5.47 7.59
C GLU A 60 31.59 4.78 7.85
N ALA A 61 31.61 3.71 8.65
CA ALA A 61 32.83 2.95 8.94
C ALA A 61 33.43 2.24 7.70
N GLY A 62 32.60 1.93 6.70
CA GLY A 62 33.05 1.41 5.41
C GLY A 62 33.63 2.47 4.47
N ARG A 63 33.29 3.75 4.69
CA ARG A 63 33.72 4.89 3.85
C ARG A 63 34.96 5.60 4.41
N GLU A 64 35.31 5.39 5.67
CA GLU A 64 36.52 5.92 6.33
C GLU A 64 37.78 5.04 6.16
N ARG A 65 37.83 4.20 5.12
CA ARG A 65 39.06 3.53 4.68
C ARG A 65 39.37 3.84 3.22
#